data_AF-A0A366FG50-F1
#
_entry.id   AF-A0A366FG50-F1
#
_cell.length_a   1.000
_cell.length_b   1.000
_cell.length_c   1.000
_cell.angle_alpha   90.00
_cell.angle_beta   90.00
_cell.angle_gamma   90.00
#
_symmetry.space_group_name_H-M   'P 1'
#
loop_
_entity.id
_entity.type
_entity.pdbx_description
1 polymer ?
#
loop_
_entity_poly.entity_id
_entity_poly.type
_entity_poly.pdbx_seq_one_letter_code
_entity_poly.pdbx_strand_id
1 'polypeptide(L)'
;MGFYTFKLLTCHIANTRSRHKDTDTVAFTLSIDGRTLPIQQKALGDLNNGDYPIDLTYSMVYIGAPTAIVTFNYTIYNGDQSKLGTGITDISDQLADKATDFVKQKVENGDLSDYTDFPQSDPPEPDAGQDYFEDASWTLYLEYLSLANFVFPDCDGFVAVGTQANTRGCWDSLIKARGGGALSRSIRYPGDNSPAGCGGNSDYTVSWSVARARPADGAPHSLRRFLQGVGASPATGIRRLAGNQQTSLIDLLGLS
;
A
#
# COMPACT_ATOMS: atom_id res chain seq x y z
N MET A 1 -13.01 -0.55 15.82
CA MET A 1 -11.79 0.28 15.82
C MET A 1 -10.54 -0.57 15.94
N GLY A 2 -9.44 -0.13 15.34
CA GLY A 2 -8.12 -0.72 15.48
C GLY A 2 -7.03 0.24 15.04
N PHE A 3 -5.83 0.06 15.58
CA PHE A 3 -4.62 0.71 15.09
C PHE A 3 -3.87 -0.26 14.20
N TYR A 4 -3.27 0.23 13.12
CA TYR A 4 -2.56 -0.59 12.15
C TYR A 4 -1.19 0.00 11.85
N THR A 5 -0.32 -0.87 11.36
CA THR A 5 0.96 -0.51 10.77
C THR A 5 1.03 -1.12 9.38
N PHE A 6 1.22 -0.28 8.38
CA PHE A 6 1.42 -0.68 6.99
C PHE A 6 2.87 -0.41 6.64
N LYS A 7 3.56 -1.41 6.06
CA LYS A 7 4.96 -1.31 5.70
C LYS A 7 5.19 -1.78 4.28
N LEU A 8 5.97 -1.00 3.54
CA LEU A 8 6.63 -1.44 2.31
C LEU A 8 8.07 -1.79 2.68
N LEU A 9 8.38 -3.09 2.65
CA LEU A 9 9.55 -3.66 3.33
C LEU A 9 10.77 -3.66 2.41
N THR A 10 10.72 -4.46 1.36
CA THR A 10 11.87 -4.72 0.48
C THR A 10 11.45 -4.74 -0.97
N CYS A 11 12.42 -4.45 -1.84
CA CYS A 11 12.36 -4.77 -3.25
C CYS A 11 13.55 -5.68 -3.57
N HIS A 12 13.26 -6.84 -4.13
CA HIS A 12 14.23 -7.72 -4.75
C HIS A 12 14.24 -7.46 -6.25
N ILE A 13 15.41 -7.26 -6.83
CA ILE A 13 15.62 -7.09 -8.26
C ILE A 13 16.32 -8.35 -8.75
N ALA A 14 15.58 -9.21 -9.45
CA ALA A 14 16.15 -10.39 -10.09
C ALA A 14 16.83 -10.03 -11.41
N ASN A 15 16.31 -9.02 -12.11
CA ASN A 15 16.92 -8.46 -13.31
C ASN A 15 16.56 -6.97 -13.47
N THR A 16 17.56 -6.12 -13.73
CA THR A 16 17.34 -4.69 -14.05
C THR A 16 16.87 -4.49 -15.50
N ARG A 17 16.07 -3.45 -15.74
CA ARG A 17 15.66 -3.01 -17.08
C ARG A 17 16.85 -2.42 -17.85
N SER A 18 17.64 -1.59 -17.17
CA SER A 18 18.85 -0.98 -17.71
C SER A 18 20.00 -1.99 -17.77
N ARG A 19 21.03 -1.73 -18.60
CA ARG A 19 22.16 -2.67 -18.80
C ARG A 19 22.93 -3.03 -17.53
N HIS A 20 22.97 -2.13 -16.56
CA HIS A 20 23.80 -2.28 -15.38
C HIS A 20 23.10 -1.88 -14.09
N LYS A 21 22.39 -0.75 -14.08
CA LYS A 21 21.68 -0.27 -12.89
C LYS A 21 20.42 0.49 -13.27
N ASP A 22 19.37 0.31 -12.48
CA ASP A 22 18.13 1.08 -12.54
C ASP A 22 18.19 2.21 -11.50
N THR A 23 17.77 3.41 -11.88
CA THR A 23 17.66 4.56 -10.98
C THR A 23 16.27 4.57 -10.39
N ASP A 24 16.09 3.84 -9.29
CA ASP A 24 14.75 3.57 -8.76
C ASP A 24 14.29 4.63 -7.77
N THR A 25 13.03 5.03 -7.91
CA THR A 25 12.30 5.80 -6.90
C THR A 25 10.99 5.12 -6.56
N VAL A 26 10.73 4.96 -5.27
CA VAL A 26 9.52 4.33 -4.74
C VAL A 26 8.59 5.36 -4.11
N ALA A 27 7.28 5.25 -4.41
CA ALA A 27 6.22 5.94 -3.69
C ALA A 27 5.30 4.91 -3.00
N PHE A 28 4.79 5.27 -1.82
CA PHE A 28 3.89 4.46 -1.00
C PHE A 28 2.79 5.35 -0.45
N THR A 29 1.55 5.00 -0.76
CA THR A 29 0.35 5.78 -0.43
C THR A 29 -0.63 4.92 0.36
N LEU A 30 -1.35 5.54 1.29
CA LEU A 30 -2.39 4.91 2.11
C LEU A 30 -3.61 5.82 2.17
N SER A 31 -4.79 5.26 1.91
CA SER A 31 -6.09 5.92 1.96
C SER A 31 -7.05 5.16 2.86
N ILE A 32 -7.90 5.90 3.58
CA ILE A 32 -8.94 5.37 4.46
C ILE A 32 -10.24 6.09 4.12
N ASP A 33 -11.24 5.34 3.65
CA ASP A 33 -12.52 5.88 3.19
C ASP A 33 -12.36 7.00 2.15
N GLY A 34 -11.40 6.85 1.24
CA GLY A 34 -11.06 7.85 0.21
C GLY A 34 -10.24 9.04 0.71
N ARG A 35 -9.94 9.12 2.01
CA ARG A 35 -9.00 10.12 2.53
C ARG A 35 -7.57 9.59 2.45
N THR A 36 -6.81 10.10 1.49
CA THR A 36 -5.38 9.83 1.35
C THR A 36 -4.57 10.49 2.47
N LEU A 37 -3.69 9.72 3.09
CA LEU A 37 -2.67 10.21 4.02
C LEU A 37 -1.46 10.77 3.23
N PRO A 38 -0.60 11.61 3.83
CA PRO A 38 0.58 12.12 3.13
C PRO A 38 1.41 10.99 2.51
N ILE A 39 1.69 11.11 1.21
CA ILE A 39 2.45 10.14 0.44
C ILE A 39 3.87 10.03 1.01
N GLN A 40 4.37 8.80 1.13
CA GLN A 40 5.78 8.55 1.44
C GLN A 40 6.54 8.24 0.16
N GLN A 41 7.71 8.83 0.00
CA GLN A 41 8.56 8.61 -1.16
C GLN A 41 10.01 8.42 -0.73
N LYS A 42 10.75 7.59 -1.46
CA LYS A 42 12.18 7.35 -1.25
C LYS A 42 12.88 7.13 -2.58
N ALA A 43 13.95 7.88 -2.83
CA ALA A 43 14.91 7.53 -3.88
C ALA A 43 15.72 6.33 -3.38
N LEU A 44 15.69 5.22 -4.11
CA LEU A 44 16.51 4.05 -3.80
C LEU A 44 17.92 4.18 -4.43
N GLY A 45 18.03 5.00 -5.48
CA GLY A 45 19.30 5.30 -6.16
C GLY A 45 19.58 4.31 -7.29
N ASP A 46 20.85 4.20 -7.69
CA ASP A 46 21.26 3.31 -8.77
C ASP A 46 21.46 1.87 -8.25
N LEU A 47 20.48 1.01 -8.50
CA LEU A 47 20.40 -0.36 -8.03
C LEU A 47 20.77 -1.36 -9.12
N ASN A 48 21.45 -2.45 -8.75
CA ASN A 48 21.66 -3.61 -9.62
C ASN A 48 20.73 -4.74 -9.13
N ASN A 49 20.95 -5.98 -9.55
CA ASN A 49 20.26 -7.14 -9.01
C ASN A 49 20.62 -7.33 -7.53
N GLY A 50 19.61 -7.65 -6.71
CA GLY A 50 19.79 -7.87 -5.27
C GLY A 50 18.58 -7.45 -4.45
N ASP A 51 18.75 -7.49 -3.13
CA ASP A 51 17.72 -7.13 -2.15
C ASP A 51 17.98 -5.73 -1.58
N TYR A 52 16.95 -4.87 -1.65
CA TYR A 52 17.04 -3.48 -1.24
C TYR A 52 15.95 -3.13 -0.22
N PRO A 53 16.32 -2.54 0.93
CA PRO A 53 15.34 -2.12 1.93
C PRO A 53 14.63 -0.83 1.49
N ILE A 54 13.30 -0.88 1.47
CA ILE A 54 12.44 0.29 1.23
C ILE A 54 12.14 0.99 2.56
N ASP A 55 11.69 0.23 3.56
CA ASP A 55 11.40 0.70 4.93
C ASP A 55 10.42 1.88 5.05
N LEU A 56 9.51 2.05 4.08
CA LEU A 56 8.43 3.05 4.19
C LEU A 56 7.31 2.50 5.09
N THR A 57 6.82 3.31 6.01
CA THR A 57 5.92 2.86 7.08
C THR A 57 4.87 3.90 7.44
N TYR A 58 3.59 3.52 7.38
CA TYR A 58 2.52 4.21 8.09
C TYR A 58 2.28 3.53 9.43
N SER A 59 2.65 4.20 10.53
CA SER A 59 2.52 3.67 11.90
C SER A 59 1.31 4.24 12.61
N MET A 60 0.74 3.46 13.55
CA MET A 60 -0.38 3.86 14.40
C MET A 60 -1.59 4.45 13.65
N VAL A 61 -1.89 3.89 12.48
CA VAL A 61 -3.01 4.33 11.64
C VAL A 61 -4.32 3.93 12.30
N TYR A 62 -5.14 4.92 12.67
CA TYR A 62 -6.46 4.68 13.27
C TYR A 62 -7.50 4.35 12.21
N ILE A 63 -8.20 3.22 12.37
CA ILE A 63 -9.29 2.81 11.48
C ILE A 63 -10.51 2.47 12.34
N GLY A 64 -11.53 3.33 12.26
CA GLY A 64 -12.68 3.32 13.16
C GLY A 64 -13.66 2.18 12.90
N ALA A 65 -14.31 2.20 11.73
CA ALA A 65 -15.39 1.30 11.36
C ALA A 65 -14.88 -0.04 10.78
N PRO A 66 -15.54 -1.19 11.05
CA PRO A 66 -15.26 -2.46 10.35
C PRO A 66 -15.45 -2.37 8.84
N THR A 67 -16.36 -1.51 8.38
CA THR A 67 -16.67 -1.29 6.97
C THR A 67 -15.76 -0.27 6.30
N ALA A 68 -14.90 0.42 7.06
CA ALA A 68 -13.99 1.41 6.49
C ALA A 68 -13.11 0.75 5.42
N ILE A 69 -13.06 1.34 4.23
CA ILE A 69 -12.24 0.88 3.11
C ILE A 69 -10.83 1.41 3.33
N VAL A 70 -9.86 0.50 3.28
CA VAL A 70 -8.46 0.79 3.49
C VAL A 70 -7.71 0.34 2.25
N THR A 71 -7.12 1.32 1.57
CA THR A 71 -6.40 1.12 0.30
C THR A 71 -4.97 1.57 0.49
N PHE A 72 -4.00 0.73 0.15
CA PHE A 72 -2.62 1.20 -0.04
C PHE A 72 -2.12 0.81 -1.41
N ASN A 73 -1.22 1.62 -1.93
CA ASN A 73 -0.57 1.38 -3.21
C ASN A 73 0.90 1.75 -3.13
N TYR A 74 1.69 1.12 -3.99
CA TYR A 74 3.08 1.44 -4.18
C TYR A 74 3.43 1.45 -5.66
N THR A 75 4.38 2.29 -6.00
CA THR A 75 4.96 2.37 -7.34
C THR A 75 6.47 2.41 -7.22
N ILE A 76 7.16 1.68 -8.09
CA ILE A 76 8.60 1.79 -8.30
C ILE A 76 8.80 2.20 -9.75
N TYR A 77 9.46 3.35 -9.92
CA TYR A 77 9.78 3.93 -11.21
C TYR A 77 11.29 3.96 -11.39
N ASN A 78 11.76 3.33 -12.46
CA ASN A 78 13.14 3.42 -12.93
C ASN A 78 13.29 4.66 -13.82
N GLY A 79 14.18 5.57 -13.45
CA GLY A 79 14.58 6.72 -14.25
C GLY A 79 14.31 8.07 -13.59
N ASP A 80 14.44 9.12 -14.39
CA ASP A 80 14.23 10.49 -13.93
C ASP A 80 12.73 10.83 -13.84
N GLN A 81 12.24 11.01 -12.61
CA GLN A 81 10.84 11.36 -12.37
C GLN A 81 10.42 12.71 -12.96
N SER A 82 11.36 13.62 -13.21
CA SER A 82 11.04 14.90 -13.86
C SER A 82 10.58 14.74 -15.31
N LYS A 83 10.83 13.58 -15.92
CA LYS A 83 10.32 13.20 -17.23
C LYS A 83 8.87 12.73 -17.20
N LEU A 84 8.31 12.44 -16.02
CA LEU A 84 6.90 12.09 -15.88
C LEU A 84 6.06 13.35 -16.11
N GLY A 85 5.15 13.32 -17.08
CA GLY A 85 4.24 14.44 -17.36
C GLY A 85 3.26 14.74 -16.20
N THR A 86 2.98 13.72 -15.39
CA THR A 86 2.26 13.81 -14.11
C THR A 86 3.15 13.21 -13.03
N GLY A 87 3.23 13.82 -11.85
CA GLY A 87 4.13 13.32 -10.80
C GLY A 87 3.79 11.88 -10.40
N ILE A 88 4.77 11.14 -9.88
CA ILE A 88 4.52 9.78 -9.33
C ILE A 88 3.44 9.80 -8.24
N THR A 89 3.29 10.93 -7.56
CA THR A 89 2.25 11.21 -6.57
C THR A 89 0.85 11.20 -7.19
N ASP A 90 0.68 11.87 -8.33
CA ASP A 90 -0.62 11.98 -9.01
C ASP A 90 -1.06 10.61 -9.53
N ILE A 91 -0.11 9.83 -10.06
CA ILE A 91 -0.34 8.45 -10.49
C ILE A 91 -0.75 7.58 -9.28
N SER A 92 -0.08 7.76 -8.15
CA SER A 92 -0.37 7.04 -6.91
C SER A 92 -1.74 7.40 -6.34
N ASP A 93 -2.18 8.64 -6.44
CA ASP A 93 -3.51 9.07 -6.02
C ASP A 93 -4.59 8.50 -6.94
N GLN A 94 -4.39 8.53 -8.25
CA GLN A 94 -5.33 7.91 -9.20
C GLN A 94 -5.46 6.41 -8.98
N LEU A 95 -4.36 5.71 -8.69
CA LEU A 95 -4.34 4.30 -8.27
C LEU A 95 -5.19 4.05 -7.03
N ALA A 96 -5.03 4.88 -5.99
CA ALA A 96 -5.79 4.78 -4.76
C ALA A 96 -7.30 4.98 -5.00
N ASP A 97 -7.67 5.97 -5.82
CA ASP A 97 -9.05 6.28 -6.15
C ASP A 97 -9.73 5.12 -6.89
N LYS A 98 -9.09 4.59 -7.94
CA LYS A 98 -9.68 3.48 -8.72
C LYS A 98 -9.82 2.20 -7.91
N ALA A 99 -8.83 1.87 -7.08
CA ALA A 99 -8.94 0.71 -6.21
C ALA A 99 -10.04 0.89 -5.15
N THR A 100 -10.20 2.12 -4.64
CA THR A 100 -11.29 2.45 -3.73
C THR A 100 -12.66 2.29 -4.41
N ASP A 101 -12.81 2.82 -5.63
CA ASP A 101 -14.05 2.69 -6.41
C ASP A 101 -14.38 1.22 -6.73
N PHE A 102 -13.36 0.44 -7.08
CA PHE A 102 -13.51 -0.99 -7.32
C PHE A 102 -14.02 -1.73 -6.07
N VAL A 103 -13.43 -1.49 -4.90
CA VAL A 103 -13.88 -2.09 -3.64
C VAL A 103 -15.29 -1.64 -3.28
N LYS A 104 -15.62 -0.35 -3.44
CA LYS A 104 -16.99 0.16 -3.21
C LYS A 104 -18.01 -0.58 -4.06
N GLN A 105 -17.77 -0.68 -5.37
CA GLN A 105 -18.66 -1.37 -6.29
C GLN A 105 -18.89 -2.84 -5.87
N LYS A 106 -17.84 -3.54 -5.44
CA LYS A 106 -17.95 -4.93 -4.95
C LYS A 106 -18.72 -5.05 -3.65
N VAL A 107 -18.47 -4.16 -2.69
CA VAL A 107 -19.22 -4.08 -1.41
C VAL A 107 -20.70 -3.85 -1.68
N GLU A 108 -21.05 -2.92 -2.59
CA GLU A 108 -22.43 -2.65 -2.99
C GLU A 108 -23.13 -3.86 -3.62
N ASN A 109 -22.37 -4.68 -4.36
CA ASN A 109 -22.87 -5.92 -4.97
C ASN A 109 -22.97 -7.11 -3.99
N GLY A 110 -22.60 -6.92 -2.71
CA GLY A 110 -22.64 -8.00 -1.70
C GLY A 110 -21.59 -9.10 -1.91
N ASP A 111 -20.63 -8.89 -2.82
CA ASP A 111 -19.54 -9.81 -3.12
C ASP A 111 -18.32 -9.45 -2.25
N LEU A 112 -18.35 -9.97 -1.01
CA LEU A 112 -17.28 -9.78 -0.01
C LEU A 112 -16.22 -10.89 -0.05
N SER A 113 -16.21 -11.74 -1.08
CA SER A 113 -15.29 -12.87 -1.18
C SER A 113 -13.87 -12.41 -1.55
N ASP A 114 -12.89 -13.06 -0.92
CA ASP A 114 -11.43 -12.83 -0.91
C ASP A 114 -10.93 -11.58 -1.67
N TYR A 115 -10.86 -10.48 -0.94
CA TYR A 115 -10.42 -9.16 -1.40
C TYR A 115 -8.90 -9.05 -1.57
N THR A 116 -8.21 -10.10 -1.98
CA THR A 116 -6.75 -10.03 -2.04
C THR A 116 -6.26 -9.42 -3.34
N ASP A 117 -6.85 -9.69 -4.52
CA ASP A 117 -6.18 -9.28 -5.76
C ASP A 117 -7.08 -8.94 -6.94
N PHE A 118 -6.68 -7.87 -7.64
CA PHE A 118 -7.28 -7.41 -8.87
C PHE A 118 -6.22 -7.42 -9.96
N PRO A 119 -6.41 -8.09 -11.12
CA PRO A 119 -7.44 -9.05 -11.54
C PRO A 119 -6.85 -10.41 -11.97
N GLN A 120 -7.71 -11.43 -11.90
CA GLN A 120 -7.51 -12.78 -12.41
C GLN A 120 -8.05 -12.97 -13.85
N SER A 121 -7.43 -13.83 -14.65
CA SER A 121 -8.09 -14.50 -15.79
C SER A 121 -7.52 -15.92 -16.01
N ASP A 122 -8.34 -16.91 -15.62
CA ASP A 122 -8.32 -18.37 -15.91
C ASP A 122 -7.76 -19.34 -14.85
N PRO A 123 -8.32 -20.58 -14.78
CA PRO A 123 -8.63 -21.27 -13.52
C PRO A 123 -7.44 -22.02 -12.90
N PRO A 124 -7.50 -22.27 -11.57
CA PRO A 124 -6.37 -22.78 -10.78
C PRO A 124 -5.89 -24.16 -11.24
N GLU A 125 -4.58 -24.29 -11.50
CA GLU A 125 -3.94 -25.61 -11.54
C GLU A 125 -3.69 -26.13 -10.11
N PRO A 126 -3.92 -27.44 -9.82
CA PRO A 126 -4.16 -27.90 -8.45
C PRO A 126 -2.90 -28.10 -7.57
N ASP A 127 -1.68 -28.03 -8.12
CA ASP A 127 -0.55 -28.77 -7.52
C ASP A 127 0.73 -27.97 -7.20
N ALA A 128 0.73 -26.62 -7.28
CA ALA A 128 1.88 -25.83 -6.85
C ALA A 128 1.54 -25.05 -5.57
N GLY A 129 2.09 -25.47 -4.43
CA GLY A 129 1.99 -24.82 -3.12
C GLY A 129 2.71 -23.47 -3.02
N GLN A 130 2.49 -22.60 -4.01
CA GLN A 130 2.97 -21.23 -4.08
C GLN A 130 1.75 -20.32 -4.28
N ASP A 131 1.56 -19.38 -3.35
CA ASP A 131 0.58 -18.29 -3.43
C ASP A 131 0.94 -17.42 -4.66
N TYR A 132 0.58 -17.84 -5.88
CA TYR A 132 0.81 -17.08 -7.11
C TYR A 132 -0.40 -16.20 -7.41
N PHE A 133 -0.16 -14.90 -7.23
CA PHE A 133 -1.07 -13.80 -7.54
C PHE A 133 -1.23 -13.62 -9.05
N GLU A 134 -2.43 -13.25 -9.50
CA GLU A 134 -2.72 -13.02 -10.92
C GLU A 134 -2.55 -11.54 -11.30
N ASP A 135 -1.93 -11.35 -12.48
CA ASP A 135 -1.21 -10.14 -12.90
C ASP A 135 -1.94 -9.31 -13.97
N ALA A 136 -3.28 -9.30 -14.01
CA ALA A 136 -3.99 -8.56 -15.06
C ALA A 136 -4.13 -7.02 -14.81
N SER A 137 -3.49 -6.40 -13.81
CA SER A 137 -3.74 -4.96 -13.44
C SER A 137 -2.60 -4.00 -13.68
N TRP A 138 -1.40 -4.37 -14.11
CA TRP A 138 -0.41 -3.31 -14.39
C TRP A 138 -0.45 -2.88 -15.86
N THR A 139 -0.47 -3.78 -16.84
CA THR A 139 -0.56 -3.43 -18.27
C THR A 139 -1.88 -2.76 -18.65
N LEU A 140 -3.03 -3.32 -18.25
CA LEU A 140 -4.35 -2.72 -18.50
C LEU A 140 -4.53 -1.37 -17.77
N TYR A 141 -3.91 -1.20 -16.60
CA TYR A 141 -4.01 0.03 -15.84
C TYR A 141 -3.04 1.11 -16.33
N LEU A 142 -1.84 0.74 -16.79
CA LEU A 142 -0.96 1.65 -17.52
C LEU A 142 -1.57 2.04 -18.87
N GLU A 143 -2.24 1.13 -19.57
CA GLU A 143 -3.00 1.42 -20.79
C GLU A 143 -4.18 2.36 -20.50
N TYR A 144 -4.91 2.12 -19.40
CA TYR A 144 -5.99 2.99 -18.92
C TYR A 144 -5.50 4.39 -18.51
N LEU A 145 -4.32 4.49 -17.88
CA LEU A 145 -3.66 5.76 -17.57
C LEU A 145 -2.96 6.39 -18.79
N SER A 146 -3.02 5.77 -19.98
CA SER A 146 -2.24 6.12 -21.18
C SER A 146 -0.71 6.10 -20.99
N LEU A 147 -0.24 5.52 -19.88
CA LEU A 147 1.17 5.25 -19.57
C LEU A 147 1.74 4.11 -20.42
N ALA A 148 0.92 3.40 -21.23
CA ALA A 148 1.42 2.44 -22.21
C ALA A 148 2.29 3.10 -23.32
N ASN A 149 2.11 4.40 -23.57
CA ASN A 149 3.02 5.18 -24.43
C ASN A 149 4.31 5.62 -23.69
N PHE A 150 4.48 5.24 -22.42
CA PHE A 150 5.61 5.56 -21.56
C PHE A 150 6.76 4.53 -21.69
N VAL A 151 6.86 3.87 -22.85
CA VAL A 151 8.04 3.08 -23.25
C VAL A 151 9.07 4.07 -23.81
N PHE A 152 9.85 4.69 -22.93
CA PHE A 152 10.77 5.76 -23.32
C PHE A 152 12.06 5.20 -23.96
N PRO A 153 12.62 5.90 -24.97
CA PRO A 153 14.05 5.78 -25.27
C PRO A 153 14.81 6.09 -23.97
N ASP A 154 15.79 5.24 -23.61
CA ASP A 154 16.61 5.27 -22.38
C ASP A 154 16.24 4.26 -21.27
N CYS A 155 15.30 3.33 -21.50
CA CYS A 155 15.00 2.24 -20.55
C CYS A 155 14.31 2.68 -19.25
N ASP A 156 13.85 3.92 -19.17
CA ASP A 156 13.06 4.48 -18.07
C ASP A 156 11.62 3.94 -18.10
N GLY A 157 11.00 3.80 -16.93
CA GLY A 157 9.59 3.42 -16.81
C GLY A 157 9.24 2.79 -15.47
N PHE A 158 7.95 2.52 -15.27
CA PHE A 158 7.48 1.73 -14.12
C PHE A 158 8.02 0.30 -14.21
N VAL A 159 8.52 -0.20 -13.08
CA VAL A 159 9.03 -1.57 -12.90
C VAL A 159 8.21 -2.36 -11.88
N ALA A 160 7.46 -1.68 -11.01
CA ALA A 160 6.45 -2.30 -10.16
C ALA A 160 5.32 -1.30 -9.85
N VAL A 161 4.07 -1.75 -9.92
CA VAL A 161 2.90 -1.00 -9.47
C VAL A 161 1.99 -2.00 -8.76
N GLY A 162 1.72 -1.76 -7.48
CA GLY A 162 0.86 -2.63 -6.68
C GLY A 162 -0.18 -1.84 -5.93
N THR A 163 -1.39 -2.36 -5.87
CA THR A 163 -2.48 -1.79 -5.07
C THR A 163 -3.19 -2.89 -4.30
N GLN A 164 -3.56 -2.60 -3.06
CA GLN A 164 -4.21 -3.51 -2.14
C GLN A 164 -5.33 -2.76 -1.43
N ALA A 165 -6.55 -3.27 -1.50
CA ALA A 165 -7.71 -2.58 -0.98
C ALA A 165 -8.68 -3.55 -0.32
N ASN A 166 -9.16 -3.20 0.86
CA ASN A 166 -9.91 -4.11 1.73
C ASN A 166 -10.71 -3.33 2.76
N THR A 167 -11.81 -3.91 3.25
CA THR A 167 -12.44 -3.37 4.47
C THR A 167 -11.58 -3.67 5.70
N ARG A 168 -11.63 -2.81 6.72
CA ARG A 168 -10.97 -3.07 8.01
C ARG A 168 -11.32 -4.45 8.59
N GLY A 169 -12.59 -4.87 8.47
CA GLY A 169 -13.06 -6.17 8.92
C GLY A 169 -12.44 -7.34 8.16
N CYS A 170 -12.19 -7.18 6.86
CA CYS A 170 -11.49 -8.20 6.06
C CYS A 170 -10.00 -8.26 6.44
N TRP A 171 -9.32 -7.13 6.58
CA TRP A 171 -7.94 -7.09 7.09
C TRP A 171 -7.79 -7.80 8.44
N ASP A 172 -8.73 -7.57 9.37
CA ASP A 172 -8.75 -8.28 10.65
C ASP A 172 -8.85 -9.80 10.50
N SER A 173 -9.71 -10.25 9.59
CA SER A 173 -9.95 -11.66 9.34
C SER A 173 -8.71 -12.32 8.74
N LEU A 174 -8.08 -11.67 7.75
CA LEU A 174 -6.84 -12.13 7.11
C LEU A 174 -5.68 -12.20 8.11
N ILE A 175 -5.48 -11.15 8.92
CA ILE A 175 -4.43 -11.13 9.94
C ILE A 175 -4.67 -12.22 10.99
N LYS A 176 -5.93 -12.40 11.42
CA LYS A 176 -6.31 -13.44 12.39
C LYS A 176 -6.07 -14.85 11.83
N ALA A 177 -6.42 -15.09 10.56
CA ALA A 177 -6.19 -16.37 9.90
C ALA A 177 -4.71 -16.76 9.86
N ARG A 178 -3.79 -15.78 9.87
CA ARG A 178 -2.33 -15.96 9.93
C ARG A 178 -1.75 -15.94 11.36
N GLY A 179 -2.58 -16.12 12.39
CA GLY A 179 -2.14 -16.18 13.79
C GLY A 179 -2.10 -14.84 14.54
N GLY A 180 -2.65 -13.77 13.95
CA GLY A 180 -2.87 -12.48 14.64
C GLY A 180 -1.62 -11.59 14.79
N GLY A 181 -0.55 -11.89 14.06
CA GLY A 181 0.67 -11.08 13.96
C GLY A 181 0.58 -10.04 12.85
N ALA A 182 1.42 -10.19 11.82
CA ALA A 182 1.40 -9.40 10.60
C ALA A 182 1.00 -10.29 9.42
N LEU A 183 0.13 -9.77 8.55
CA LEU A 183 -0.05 -10.29 7.21
C LEU A 183 1.10 -9.76 6.35
N SER A 184 1.90 -10.63 5.76
CA SER A 184 2.99 -10.24 4.86
C SER A 184 2.81 -10.92 3.51
N ARG A 185 3.16 -10.20 2.44
CA ARG A 185 3.08 -10.68 1.06
C ARG A 185 4.28 -10.21 0.27
N SER A 186 4.64 -10.99 -0.74
CA SER A 186 5.65 -10.66 -1.75
C SER A 186 5.02 -10.88 -3.11
N ILE A 187 5.03 -9.85 -3.96
CA ILE A 187 4.41 -9.89 -5.29
C ILE A 187 5.52 -9.70 -6.32
N ARG A 188 5.57 -10.59 -7.31
CA ARG A 188 6.53 -10.54 -8.42
C ARG A 188 5.92 -9.77 -9.60
N TYR A 189 6.73 -8.91 -10.20
CA TYR A 189 6.44 -8.03 -11.31
C TYR A 189 7.40 -8.36 -12.46
N PRO A 190 7.08 -9.36 -13.29
CA PRO A 190 7.84 -9.62 -14.50
C PRO A 190 7.58 -8.48 -15.49
N GLY A 191 8.64 -7.85 -15.95
CA GLY A 191 8.59 -6.81 -16.96
C GLY A 191 8.45 -7.38 -18.36
N ASP A 192 7.90 -6.55 -19.25
CA ASP A 192 7.83 -6.84 -20.68
C ASP A 192 9.19 -6.72 -21.38
N ASN A 193 9.19 -7.14 -22.65
CA ASN A 193 10.33 -7.02 -23.55
C ASN A 193 10.85 -5.58 -23.61
N SER A 194 12.06 -5.39 -23.09
CA SER A 194 12.69 -4.07 -23.08
C SER A 194 13.14 -3.66 -24.50
N PRO A 195 13.12 -2.36 -24.83
CA PRO A 195 13.57 -1.88 -26.14
C PRO A 195 15.01 -2.30 -26.49
N ALA A 196 15.29 -2.40 -27.78
CA ALA A 196 16.64 -2.66 -28.25
C ALA A 196 17.61 -1.60 -27.71
N GLY A 197 18.69 -2.04 -27.05
CA GLY A 197 19.66 -1.16 -26.40
C GLY A 197 19.57 -1.17 -24.88
N CYS A 198 18.43 -1.58 -24.31
CA CYS A 198 18.27 -1.83 -22.88
C CYS A 198 18.97 -3.11 -22.42
N GLY A 199 19.00 -3.34 -21.11
CA GLY A 199 19.57 -4.54 -20.50
C GLY A 199 18.70 -5.76 -20.79
N GLY A 200 17.93 -6.20 -19.79
CA GLY A 200 16.94 -7.26 -19.95
C GLY A 200 15.55 -6.78 -19.52
N ASN A 201 14.60 -7.70 -19.45
CA ASN A 201 13.27 -7.41 -18.94
C ASN A 201 13.36 -7.26 -17.42
N SER A 202 12.87 -6.16 -16.86
CA SER A 202 12.86 -5.97 -15.40
C SER A 202 12.19 -7.16 -14.72
N ASP A 203 12.67 -7.58 -13.57
CA ASP A 203 11.99 -8.60 -12.76
C ASP A 203 12.13 -8.24 -11.29
N TYR A 204 11.06 -7.67 -10.76
CA TYR A 204 11.04 -7.09 -9.42
C TYR A 204 10.14 -7.93 -8.53
N THR A 205 10.50 -8.12 -7.26
CA THR A 205 9.61 -8.67 -6.25
C THR A 205 9.51 -7.70 -5.10
N VAL A 206 8.31 -7.21 -4.81
CA VAL A 206 8.06 -6.22 -3.76
C VAL A 206 7.38 -6.89 -2.58
N SER A 207 7.93 -6.68 -1.38
CA SER A 207 7.37 -7.23 -0.15
C SER A 207 6.76 -6.15 0.72
N TRP A 208 5.58 -6.42 1.27
CA TRP A 208 4.87 -5.53 2.17
C TRP A 208 4.28 -6.29 3.35
N SER A 209 3.91 -5.56 4.41
CA SER A 209 3.19 -6.13 5.54
C SER A 209 2.14 -5.19 6.12
N VAL A 210 1.06 -5.78 6.64
CA VAL A 210 0.02 -5.11 7.41
C VAL A 210 -0.11 -5.82 8.74
N ALA A 211 0.06 -5.07 9.82
CA ALA A 211 -0.08 -5.59 11.18
C ALA A 211 -1.09 -4.75 11.95
N ARG A 212 -1.88 -5.40 12.80
CA ARG A 212 -2.62 -4.67 13.82
C ARG A 212 -1.61 -4.18 14.86
N ALA A 213 -1.51 -2.87 15.02
CA ALA A 213 -0.72 -2.29 16.09
C ALA A 213 -1.42 -2.59 17.42
N ARG A 214 -0.77 -3.39 18.26
CA ARG A 214 -1.17 -3.53 19.65
C ARG A 214 -0.55 -2.37 20.41
N PRO A 215 -1.34 -1.54 21.11
CA PRO A 215 -0.78 -0.71 22.17
C PRO A 215 -0.01 -1.66 23.09
N ALA A 216 1.26 -1.38 23.36
CA ALA A 216 2.17 -2.27 24.07
C ALA A 216 1.45 -3.03 25.20
N ASP A 217 1.52 -4.37 25.14
CA ASP A 217 0.75 -5.29 25.96
C ASP A 217 0.80 -4.86 27.44
N GLY A 218 -0.34 -4.44 27.98
CA GLY A 218 -0.48 -3.98 29.38
C GLY A 218 -0.74 -2.48 29.57
N ALA A 219 -0.73 -1.65 28.52
CA ALA A 219 -1.25 -0.29 28.63
C ALA A 219 -2.79 -0.31 28.62
N PRO A 220 -3.50 0.03 29.70
CA PRO A 220 -4.95 0.21 29.64
C PRO A 220 -5.28 1.21 28.53
N HIS A 221 -6.39 0.96 27.83
CA HIS A 221 -6.96 1.72 26.69
C HIS A 221 -7.25 3.20 26.96
N SER A 222 -6.55 3.86 27.89
CA SER A 222 -6.73 5.26 28.20
C SER A 222 -6.34 6.10 26.99
N LEU A 223 -7.33 6.84 26.50
CA LEU A 223 -7.21 7.91 25.51
C LEU A 223 -5.97 8.79 25.76
N ARG A 224 -5.62 9.02 27.03
CA ARG A 224 -4.47 9.81 27.45
C ARG A 224 -3.13 9.28 26.93
N ARG A 225 -2.87 7.97 26.99
CA ARG A 225 -1.63 7.38 26.45
C ARG A 225 -1.64 7.33 24.93
N PHE A 226 -2.81 7.17 24.31
CA PHE A 226 -2.95 7.33 22.87
C PHE A 226 -2.55 8.74 22.44
N LEU A 227 -3.12 9.77 23.07
CA LEU A 227 -2.78 11.18 22.82
C LEU A 227 -1.27 11.43 23.02
N GLN A 228 -0.68 10.91 24.10
CA GLN A 228 0.76 10.99 24.33
C GLN A 228 1.59 10.29 23.24
N GLY A 229 1.14 9.13 22.75
CA GLY A 229 1.81 8.36 21.70
C GLY A 229 1.76 9.03 20.32
N VAL A 230 0.72 9.82 20.04
CA VAL A 230 0.60 10.60 18.80
C VAL A 230 1.14 12.03 18.93
N GLY A 231 1.84 12.35 20.02
CA GLY A 231 2.39 13.68 20.27
C GLY A 231 1.34 14.76 20.55
N ALA A 232 0.07 14.38 20.74
CA ALA A 232 -1.00 15.29 21.11
C ALA A 232 -1.03 15.48 22.63
N SER A 233 -0.80 16.71 23.09
CA SER A 233 -1.14 17.04 24.48
C SER A 233 -2.66 17.14 24.59
N PRO A 234 -3.30 16.47 25.56
CA PRO A 234 -4.71 16.76 25.84
C PRO A 234 -4.84 18.25 26.10
N ALA A 235 -5.75 18.92 25.37
CA ALA A 235 -6.00 20.34 25.54
C ALA A 235 -6.17 20.65 27.03
N THR A 236 -5.56 21.76 27.47
CA THR A 236 -5.57 22.27 28.84
C THR A 236 -7.02 22.59 29.25
N GLY A 237 -7.80 21.56 29.59
CA GLY A 237 -9.25 21.68 29.67
C GLY A 237 -9.99 20.37 29.95
N ILE A 238 -9.36 19.20 29.78
CA ILE A 238 -9.95 17.91 30.21
C ILE A 238 -9.91 17.81 31.75
N ARG A 239 -10.77 18.58 32.42
CA ARG A 239 -11.14 18.33 33.82
C ARG A 239 -11.87 17.00 33.87
N ARG A 240 -11.59 16.20 34.91
CA ARG A 240 -12.23 14.91 35.22
C ARG A 240 -13.72 14.94 34.80
N LEU A 241 -14.06 14.24 33.74
CA LEU A 241 -15.45 13.89 33.47
C LEU A 241 -15.89 13.00 34.63
N ALA A 242 -16.91 13.45 35.38
CA ALA A 242 -17.57 12.62 36.36
C ALA A 242 -18.06 11.34 35.67
N GLY A 243 -18.06 10.21 36.39
CA GLY A 243 -18.03 8.83 35.85
C GLY A 243 -19.12 8.38 34.86
N ASN A 244 -20.00 9.27 34.40
CA ASN A 244 -21.11 8.96 33.50
C ASN A 244 -21.13 9.78 32.19
N GLN A 245 -20.11 10.61 31.89
CA GLN A 245 -20.06 11.32 30.61
C GLN A 245 -19.06 10.66 29.64
N GLN A 246 -19.58 10.00 28.60
CA GLN A 246 -18.82 9.60 27.42
C GLN A 246 -18.70 10.83 26.51
N THR A 247 -17.48 11.35 26.35
CA THR A 247 -17.18 12.37 25.34
C THR A 247 -16.65 11.68 24.10
N SER A 248 -17.16 12.06 22.92
CA SER A 248 -16.73 11.41 21.68
C SER A 248 -15.29 11.82 21.32
N LEU A 249 -14.58 10.96 20.60
CA LEU A 249 -13.22 11.23 20.13
C LEU A 249 -13.18 12.46 19.19
N ILE A 250 -14.30 12.75 18.52
CA ILE A 250 -14.47 13.88 17.59
C ILE A 250 -14.45 15.20 18.37
N ASP A 251 -15.21 15.28 19.46
CA ASP A 251 -15.23 16.47 20.34
C ASP A 251 -13.87 16.76 20.98
N LEU A 252 -13.10 15.71 21.26
CA LEU A 252 -11.79 15.79 21.91
C LEU A 252 -10.65 16.23 20.98
N LEU A 253 -10.78 15.99 19.68
CA LEU A 253 -9.79 16.37 18.68
C LEU A 253 -10.09 17.73 18.04
N GLY A 254 -11.21 18.37 18.38
CA GLY A 254 -11.60 19.66 17.82
C GLY A 254 -11.82 19.62 16.31
N LEU A 255 -12.15 18.44 15.76
CA LEU A 255 -12.42 18.24 14.34
C LEU A 255 -13.91 18.52 14.10
N SER A 256 -14.23 19.74 13.67
CA SER A 256 -15.56 20.15 13.20
C SER A 256 -15.75 19.85 11.71
#